data_AF-A0AAD9WXT4-F1
#
_entry.id   AF-A0AAD9WXT4-F1
#
_cell.length_a   1.000
_cell.length_b   1.000
_cell.length_c   1.000
_cell.angle_alpha   90.00
_cell.angle_beta   90.00
_cell.angle_gamma   90.00
#
_symmetry.space_group_name_H-M   'P 1'
#
loop_
_entity.id
_entity.type
_entity.pdbx_description
1 polymer ?
#
loop_
_entity_poly.entity_id
_entity_poly.type
_entity_poly.pdbx_seq_one_letter_code
_entity_poly.pdbx_strand_id
1 'polypeptide(L)'
;MGGSRNLVEDEPTSMIYKGQFFPTKKDLKRLVDHFTMWQNFEWKVKRSNKTTLHLICLMENCMWKLRAVRRDEGTYFQVRSFINEHTCPLEEIHCRHRQASAIIIREVIAPRLQQQDG
;
A
#
# COMPACT_ATOMS: atom_id res chain seq x y z
N MET A 1 -17.14 15.73 -31.14
CA MET A 1 -17.07 16.36 -29.81
C MET A 1 -18.02 15.59 -28.90
N GLY A 2 -17.66 14.86 -27.86
CA GLY A 2 -16.37 14.45 -27.33
C GLY A 2 -16.46 12.96 -26.99
N GLY A 3 -15.35 12.25 -27.15
CA GLY A 3 -15.29 10.82 -26.84
C GLY A 3 -15.54 10.59 -25.35
N SER A 4 -16.52 9.75 -25.05
CA SER A 4 -16.69 9.15 -23.74
C SER A 4 -15.37 8.49 -23.36
N ARG A 5 -14.69 9.05 -22.36
CA ARG A 5 -13.52 8.42 -21.74
C ARG A 5 -14.04 7.17 -21.04
N ASN A 6 -13.87 6.02 -21.68
CA ASN A 6 -13.94 4.74 -20.98
C ASN A 6 -12.81 4.75 -19.95
N LEU A 7 -13.14 4.99 -18.68
CA LEU A 7 -12.29 4.56 -17.58
C LEU A 7 -12.44 3.04 -17.56
N VAL A 8 -11.50 2.35 -18.20
CA VAL A 8 -11.34 0.92 -17.98
C VAL A 8 -10.97 0.79 -16.50
N GLU A 9 -11.96 0.47 -15.67
CA GLU A 9 -11.75 -0.05 -14.32
C GLU A 9 -11.11 -1.44 -14.47
N ASP A 10 -9.79 -1.48 -14.67
CA ASP A 10 -9.03 -2.72 -14.65
C ASP A 10 -8.97 -3.27 -13.20
N GLU A 11 -9.71 -4.34 -12.94
CA GLU A 11 -9.65 -5.22 -11.76
C GLU A 11 -9.02 -6.57 -12.19
N PRO A 12 -8.14 -7.30 -11.44
CA PRO A 12 -7.42 -7.02 -10.20
C PRO A 12 -5.89 -7.15 -10.41
N THR A 13 -5.17 -6.07 -10.72
CA THR A 13 -3.70 -6.13 -10.72
C THR A 13 -3.09 -6.19 -9.31
N SER A 14 -3.92 -6.08 -8.26
CA SER A 14 -3.55 -6.02 -6.85
C SER A 14 -3.35 -7.38 -6.16
N MET A 15 -3.58 -8.51 -6.84
CA MET A 15 -3.61 -9.80 -6.16
C MET A 15 -2.23 -10.21 -5.64
N ILE A 16 -2.15 -10.51 -4.34
CA ILE A 16 -0.94 -11.00 -3.67
C ILE A 16 -1.17 -12.44 -3.23
N TYR A 17 -0.22 -13.33 -3.54
CA TYR A 17 -0.26 -14.71 -3.07
C TYR A 17 1.13 -15.27 -2.78
N LYS A 18 1.18 -16.32 -1.95
CA LYS A 18 2.43 -17.03 -1.63
C LYS A 18 2.97 -17.71 -2.88
N GLY A 19 4.26 -17.55 -3.13
CA GLY A 19 4.96 -18.13 -4.27
C GLY A 19 5.24 -17.15 -5.40
N GLN A 20 4.55 -16.00 -5.43
CA GLN A 20 4.75 -14.95 -6.44
C GLN A 20 6.15 -14.36 -6.40
N PHE A 21 6.73 -14.06 -7.57
CA PHE A 21 8.08 -13.54 -7.74
C PHE A 21 8.08 -12.09 -8.23
N PHE A 22 9.03 -11.31 -7.72
CA PHE A 22 9.21 -9.90 -8.07
C PHE A 22 10.67 -9.61 -8.39
N PRO A 23 10.99 -8.89 -9.48
CA PRO A 23 12.37 -8.54 -9.81
C PRO A 23 13.07 -7.75 -8.72
N THR A 24 12.35 -6.82 -8.09
CA THR A 24 12.88 -6.01 -6.99
C THR A 24 11.88 -5.90 -5.85
N LYS A 25 12.38 -5.49 -4.67
CA LYS A 25 11.53 -5.07 -3.55
C LYS A 25 10.64 -3.88 -3.90
N LYS A 26 11.08 -3.01 -4.82
CA LYS A 26 10.32 -1.82 -5.22
C LYS A 26 9.06 -2.24 -5.96
N ASP A 27 9.16 -3.25 -6.82
CA ASP A 27 8.01 -3.78 -7.56
C ASP A 27 7.01 -4.45 -6.64
N LEU A 28 7.50 -5.26 -5.68
CA LEU A 28 6.65 -5.83 -4.64
C LEU A 28 5.96 -4.75 -3.80
N LYS A 29 6.68 -3.71 -3.37
CA LYS A 29 6.09 -2.60 -2.60
C LYS A 29 5.00 -1.86 -3.38
N ARG A 30 5.21 -1.60 -4.68
CA ARG A 30 4.20 -0.97 -5.54
C ARG A 30 2.91 -1.79 -5.63
N LEU A 31 3.03 -3.10 -5.77
CA LEU A 31 1.86 -3.98 -5.74
C LEU A 31 1.14 -3.88 -4.39
N VAL A 32 1.90 -3.88 -3.30
CA VAL A 32 1.35 -3.75 -1.95
C VAL A 32 0.67 -2.40 -1.77
N ASP A 33 1.26 -1.30 -2.25
CA ASP A 33 0.65 0.04 -2.20
C ASP A 33 -0.72 0.03 -2.88
N HIS A 34 -0.79 -0.50 -4.10
CA HIS A 34 -2.06 -0.62 -4.82
C HIS A 34 -3.06 -1.50 -4.05
N PHE A 35 -2.64 -2.67 -3.57
CA PHE A 35 -3.48 -3.55 -2.75
C PHE A 35 -4.03 -2.85 -1.49
N THR A 36 -3.19 -2.12 -0.77
CA THR A 36 -3.59 -1.44 0.46
C THR A 36 -4.47 -0.22 0.23
N MET A 37 -4.35 0.43 -0.93
CA MET A 37 -5.27 1.49 -1.35
C MET A 37 -6.69 0.93 -1.50
N TRP A 38 -6.85 -0.21 -2.16
CA TRP A 38 -8.16 -0.86 -2.33
C TRP A 38 -8.74 -1.39 -1.02
N GLN A 39 -7.90 -1.87 -0.11
CA GLN A 39 -8.33 -2.41 1.19
C GLN A 39 -8.39 -1.33 2.30
N ASN A 40 -8.09 -0.08 1.96
CA ASN A 40 -8.14 1.10 2.83
C ASN A 40 -7.37 0.95 4.16
N PHE A 41 -6.12 0.47 4.11
CA PHE A 41 -5.23 0.44 5.27
C PHE A 41 -3.82 0.89 4.89
N GLU A 42 -2.97 1.11 5.90
CA GLU A 42 -1.57 1.47 5.71
C GLU A 42 -0.63 0.38 6.22
N TRP A 43 0.55 0.31 5.62
CA TRP A 43 1.58 -0.67 5.94
C TRP A 43 2.92 0.00 6.24
N LYS A 44 3.79 -0.71 6.96
CA LYS A 44 5.18 -0.29 7.22
C LYS A 44 6.17 -1.44 7.00
N VAL A 45 7.42 -1.07 6.76
CA VAL A 45 8.53 -2.04 6.70
C VAL A 45 8.93 -2.42 8.12
N LYS A 46 8.67 -3.66 8.54
CA LYS A 46 9.21 -4.21 9.80
C LYS A 46 10.70 -4.53 9.67
N ARG A 47 11.11 -5.11 8.54
CA ARG A 47 12.51 -5.46 8.27
C ARG A 47 12.81 -5.45 6.78
N SER A 48 13.96 -4.92 6.39
CA SER A 48 14.46 -4.98 5.03
C SER A 48 15.99 -5.10 5.04
N ASN A 49 16.51 -6.14 4.41
CA ASN A 49 17.96 -6.32 4.20
C ASN A 49 18.22 -6.97 2.83
N LYS A 50 19.47 -7.22 2.44
CA LYS A 50 19.79 -7.73 1.09
C LYS A 50 19.00 -8.99 0.66
N THR A 51 18.57 -9.84 1.61
CA THR A 51 17.90 -11.12 1.34
C THR A 51 16.44 -11.18 1.75
N THR A 52 15.91 -10.20 2.49
CA THR A 52 14.54 -10.25 3.03
C THR A 52 13.82 -8.91 2.97
N LEU A 53 12.50 -8.98 2.81
CA LEU A 53 11.55 -7.90 3.04
C LEU A 53 10.40 -8.43 3.91
N HIS A 54 10.09 -7.72 4.97
CA HIS A 54 8.97 -8.00 5.86
C HIS A 54 8.15 -6.73 6.03
N LEU A 55 6.91 -6.80 5.57
CA LEU A 55 5.91 -5.74 5.66
C LEU A 55 4.85 -6.16 6.67
N ILE A 56 4.34 -5.19 7.41
CA ILE A 56 3.28 -5.38 8.40
C ILE A 56 2.27 -4.24 8.26
N CYS A 57 1.09 -4.43 8.82
CA CYS A 57 0.16 -3.32 9.00
C CYS A 57 0.80 -2.24 9.88
N LEU A 58 0.43 -0.99 9.62
CA LEU A 58 0.91 0.14 10.41
C LEU A 58 0.38 0.07 11.85
N MET A 59 -0.85 -0.44 12.02
CA MET A 59 -1.49 -0.68 13.32
C MET A 59 -0.72 -1.72 14.12
N GLU A 60 -0.46 -1.41 15.40
CA GLU A 60 0.28 -2.31 16.27
C GLU A 60 -0.49 -3.60 16.52
N ASN A 61 0.24 -4.71 16.66
CA ASN A 61 -0.30 -6.05 16.91
C ASN A 61 -1.33 -6.57 15.87
N CYS A 62 -1.50 -5.88 14.75
CA CYS A 62 -2.32 -6.37 13.64
C CYS A 62 -1.67 -7.59 12.98
N MET A 63 -2.50 -8.60 12.64
CA MET A 63 -2.04 -9.85 12.05
C MET A 63 -1.56 -9.74 10.60
N TRP A 64 -1.99 -8.70 9.87
CA TRP A 64 -1.65 -8.55 8.45
C TRP A 64 -0.13 -8.39 8.29
N LYS A 65 0.44 -9.26 7.45
CA LYS A 65 1.88 -9.27 7.18
C LYS A 65 2.22 -9.96 5.87
N LEU A 66 3.28 -9.47 5.24
CA LEU A 66 3.87 -10.05 4.05
C LEU A 66 5.37 -10.25 4.26
N ARG A 67 5.87 -11.44 3.94
CA ARG A 67 7.30 -11.74 3.94
C ARG A 67 7.74 -12.23 2.57
N ALA A 68 8.73 -11.55 2.00
CA ALA A 68 9.42 -11.97 0.80
C ALA A 68 10.92 -12.22 1.06
N VAL A 69 11.49 -13.18 0.36
CA VAL A 69 12.92 -13.51 0.43
C VAL A 69 13.55 -13.54 -0.95
N ARG A 70 14.80 -13.10 -1.05
CA ARG A 70 15.61 -13.25 -2.25
C ARG A 70 15.87 -14.74 -2.50
N ARG A 71 15.92 -15.14 -3.77
CA ARG A 71 16.37 -16.48 -4.18
C ARG A 71 17.80 -16.44 -4.70
N ASP A 72 18.59 -17.46 -4.35
CA ASP A 72 20.03 -17.49 -4.61
C ASP A 72 20.38 -17.60 -6.10
N GLU A 73 19.45 -18.12 -6.90
CA GLU A 73 19.58 -18.25 -8.36
C GLU A 73 19.29 -16.95 -9.13
N GLY A 74 18.99 -15.82 -8.46
CA GLY A 74 18.74 -14.56 -9.15
C GLY A 74 18.61 -13.31 -8.26
N THR A 75 18.08 -12.23 -8.84
CA THR A 75 17.79 -10.97 -8.13
C THR A 75 16.36 -10.89 -7.59
N TYR A 76 15.55 -11.91 -7.90
CA TYR A 76 14.12 -11.95 -7.59
C TYR A 76 13.83 -12.16 -6.10
N PHE A 77 12.73 -11.57 -5.65
CA PHE A 77 12.11 -11.76 -4.34
C PHE A 77 10.84 -12.59 -4.49
N GLN A 78 10.78 -13.70 -3.76
CA GLN A 78 9.58 -14.53 -3.71
C GLN A 78 8.78 -14.24 -2.43
N VAL A 79 7.47 -14.06 -2.55
CA VAL A 79 6.55 -14.03 -1.40
C VAL A 79 6.54 -15.41 -0.74
N ARG A 80 7.05 -15.51 0.48
CA ARG A 80 7.09 -16.75 1.28
C ARG A 80 5.91 -16.90 2.22
N SER A 81 5.36 -15.78 2.66
CA SER A 81 4.20 -15.75 3.56
C SER A 81 3.39 -14.50 3.28
N PHE A 82 2.08 -14.65 3.25
CA PHE A 82 1.13 -13.56 3.18
C PHE A 82 -0.05 -13.92 4.09
N ILE A 83 -0.33 -13.07 5.08
CA ILE A 83 -1.52 -13.16 5.92
C ILE A 83 -2.34 -11.92 5.62
N ASN A 84 -3.54 -12.13 5.07
CA ASN A 84 -4.48 -11.08 4.70
C ASN A 84 -5.62 -10.92 5.71
N GLU A 85 -5.35 -11.21 6.97
CA GLU A 85 -6.29 -11.05 8.08
C GLU A 85 -5.91 -9.81 8.89
N HIS A 86 -6.90 -9.00 9.20
CA HIS A 86 -6.75 -7.82 10.04
C HIS A 86 -7.36 -8.07 11.41
N THR A 87 -6.62 -7.70 12.46
CA THR A 87 -7.12 -7.65 13.85
C THR A 87 -7.16 -6.23 14.39
N CYS A 88 -6.84 -5.23 13.56
CA CYS A 88 -6.94 -3.82 13.92
C CYS A 88 -8.40 -3.35 13.91
N PRO A 89 -8.83 -2.52 14.86
CA PRO A 89 -10.18 -1.96 14.89
C PRO A 89 -10.46 -1.09 13.67
N LEU A 90 -11.63 -1.22 13.06
CA LEU A 90 -12.04 -0.41 11.91
C LEU A 90 -12.08 1.08 12.28
N GLU A 91 -12.48 1.41 13.51
CA GLU A 91 -12.55 2.80 13.99
C GLU A 91 -11.18 3.48 14.00
N GLU A 92 -10.12 2.75 14.36
CA GLU A 92 -8.77 3.31 14.48
C GLU A 92 -8.19 3.62 13.09
N ILE A 93 -8.48 2.76 12.10
CA ILE A 93 -8.13 2.97 10.69
C ILE A 93 -8.87 4.21 10.16
N HIS A 94 -10.19 4.30 10.36
CA HIS A 94 -10.99 5.43 9.90
C HIS A 94 -10.55 6.76 10.53
N CYS A 95 -10.25 6.78 11.82
CA CYS A 95 -9.75 7.96 12.51
C CYS A 95 -8.42 8.44 11.93
N ARG A 96 -7.44 7.55 11.72
CA ARG A 96 -6.16 7.93 11.10
C ARG A 96 -6.36 8.43 9.67
N HIS A 97 -7.19 7.76 8.87
CA HIS A 97 -7.45 8.19 7.50
C HIS A 97 -8.04 9.61 7.46
N ARG A 98 -9.02 9.92 8.32
CA ARG A 98 -9.56 11.28 8.46
C ARG A 98 -8.49 12.29 8.86
N GLN A 99 -7.62 11.96 9.82
CA GLN A 99 -6.54 12.84 10.27
C GLN A 99 -5.53 13.10 9.15
N ALA A 100 -5.09 12.06 8.43
CA ALA A 100 -4.16 12.21 7.30
C ALA A 100 -4.77 13.11 6.21
N SER A 101 -6.01 12.85 5.81
CA SER A 101 -6.73 13.68 4.82
C SER A 101 -6.87 15.13 5.29
N ALA A 102 -7.19 15.38 6.56
CA ALA A 102 -7.28 16.73 7.12
C ALA A 102 -5.94 17.48 7.08
N ILE A 103 -4.82 16.80 7.37
CA ILE A 103 -3.47 17.38 7.25
C ILE A 103 -3.19 17.77 5.80
N ILE A 104 -3.47 16.89 4.84
CA ILE A 104 -3.24 17.18 3.42
C ILE A 104 -4.10 18.35 2.93
N ILE A 105 -5.36 18.43 3.35
CA ILE A 105 -6.24 19.57 3.03
C ILE A 105 -5.62 20.87 3.57
N ARG A 106 -5.11 20.86 4.82
CA ARG A 106 -4.46 22.02 5.44
C ARG A 106 -3.17 22.42 4.72
N GLU A 107 -2.34 21.46 4.32
CA GLU A 107 -1.01 21.75 3.76
C GLU A 107 -1.05 22.10 2.27
N VAL A 108 -1.94 21.46 1.50
CA VAL A 108 -1.92 21.53 0.03
C VAL A 108 -3.04 22.40 -0.52
N ILE A 109 -4.23 22.36 0.10
CA ILE A 109 -5.44 23.00 -0.44
C ILE A 109 -5.66 24.35 0.22
N ALA A 110 -5.54 24.45 1.55
CA ALA A 110 -5.78 25.71 2.27
C ALA A 110 -4.93 26.90 1.77
N PRO A 111 -3.64 26.75 1.39
CA PRO A 111 -2.86 27.86 0.84
C PRO A 111 -3.30 28.30 -0.56
N ARG A 112 -4.02 27.44 -1.30
CA ARG A 112 -4.48 27.73 -2.68
C ARG A 112 -5.82 28.45 -2.73
N LEU A 113 -6.60 28.39 -1.65
CA LEU A 113 -7.88 29.08 -1.52
C LEU A 113 -7.73 30.57 -1.18
N GLN A 114 -6.52 31.04 -0.88
CA GLN A 114 -6.22 32.46 -0.58
C GLN A 114 -5.64 33.24 -1.78
N GLN A 115 -5.57 32.63 -2.97
CA GLN A 115 -4.96 33.23 -4.17
C GLN A 115 -5.96 33.40 -5.34
N GLN A 116 -7.27 33.23 -5.11
CA GLN A 116 -8.30 33.38 -6.15
C GLN A 116 -9.23 34.60 -5.96
N ASP A 117 -8.95 35.47 -5.01
CA ASP A 117 -9.59 36.78 -4.89
C ASP A 117 -8.49 37.85 -4.85
N GLY A 118 -8.08 38.31 -6.03
CA GLY A 118 -7.10 39.38 -6.25
C GLY A 118 -7.05 39.78 -7.71
#